data_AF-A0A967UDB4-F1
#
_entry.id   AF-A0A967UDB4-F1
#
_cell.length_a   1.000
_cell.length_b   1.000
_cell.length_c   1.000
_cell.angle_alpha   90.00
_cell.angle_beta   90.00
_cell.angle_gamma   90.00
#
_symmetry.space_group_name_H-M   'P 1'
#
loop_
_entity.id
_entity.type
_entity.pdbx_description
1 polymer ?
#
loop_
_entity_poly.entity_id
_entity_poly.type
_entity_poly.pdbx_seq_one_letter_code
_entity_poly.pdbx_strand_id
1 'polypeptide(L)'
;SVAGLRGAADEAVYAATKHAQVGLAGALDRELRPKGVRVMTICPGGTATEFAMGAGRTPDMPGLDEMMSAENVADAIVTVLR
;
A
#
# COMPACT_ATOMS: atom_id res chain seq x y z
N SER A 1 -0.94 -1.67 -0.91
CA SER A 1 -2.26 -1.00 -0.81
C SER A 1 -3.25 -1.99 -0.24
N VAL A 2 -4.28 -1.54 0.48
CA VAL A 2 -5.44 -2.37 0.86
C VAL A 2 -6.10 -3.05 -0.33
N ALA A 3 -5.98 -2.49 -1.54
CA ALA A 3 -6.42 -3.10 -2.80
C ALA A 3 -5.71 -4.44 -3.12
N GLY A 4 -4.55 -4.71 -2.51
CA GLY A 4 -3.85 -5.99 -2.60
C GLY A 4 -4.38 -7.07 -1.65
N LEU A 5 -5.35 -6.71 -0.80
CA LEU A 5 -6.05 -7.62 0.12
C LEU A 5 -7.55 -7.71 -0.23
N ARG A 6 -8.14 -6.60 -0.67
CA ARG A 6 -9.53 -6.51 -1.12
C ARG A 6 -9.64 -5.43 -2.21
N GLY A 7 -9.96 -5.84 -3.43
CA GLY A 7 -10.15 -4.91 -4.55
C GLY A 7 -11.41 -4.04 -4.42
N ALA A 8 -11.42 -2.93 -5.14
CA ALA A 8 -12.56 -2.03 -5.31
C ALA A 8 -13.04 -2.01 -6.77
N ALA A 9 -14.27 -1.54 -7.01
CA ALA A 9 -14.76 -1.29 -8.36
C ALA A 9 -13.83 -0.29 -9.08
N ASP A 10 -13.76 -0.40 -10.41
CA ASP A 10 -12.97 0.48 -11.30
C ASP A 10 -11.43 0.44 -11.11
N GLU A 11 -10.93 -0.41 -10.21
CA GLU A 11 -9.49 -0.58 -9.95
C GLU A 11 -8.96 -1.97 -10.34
N ALA A 12 -9.64 -2.73 -11.21
CA ALA A 12 -9.35 -4.15 -11.45
C ALA A 12 -7.86 -4.46 -11.75
N VAL A 13 -7.25 -3.70 -12.67
CA VAL A 13 -5.82 -3.87 -13.02
C VAL A 13 -4.93 -3.46 -11.85
N TYR A 14 -5.25 -2.35 -11.18
CA TYR A 14 -4.51 -1.88 -10.01
C TYR A 14 -4.55 -2.93 -8.88
N ALA A 15 -5.74 -3.39 -8.50
CA ALA A 15 -5.95 -4.43 -7.49
C ALA A 15 -5.21 -5.74 -7.83
N ALA A 16 -5.24 -6.18 -9.09
CA ALA A 16 -4.49 -7.35 -9.55
C ALA A 16 -2.98 -7.19 -9.31
N THR A 17 -2.41 -6.04 -9.69
CA THR A 17 -0.97 -5.78 -9.44
C THR A 17 -0.64 -5.71 -7.95
N LYS A 18 -1.54 -5.18 -7.11
CA LYS A 18 -1.32 -5.10 -5.67
C LYS A 18 -1.43 -6.46 -4.98
N HIS A 19 -2.28 -7.37 -5.46
CA HIS A 19 -2.29 -8.76 -5.00
C HIS A 19 -1.01 -9.48 -5.43
N ALA A 20 -0.54 -9.25 -6.66
CA ALA A 20 0.73 -9.82 -7.14
C ALA A 20 1.91 -9.37 -6.27
N GLN A 21 1.96 -8.09 -5.84
CA GLN A 21 2.98 -7.60 -4.91
C GLN A 21 2.95 -8.34 -3.55
N VAL A 22 1.77 -8.60 -2.98
CA VAL A 22 1.63 -9.33 -1.71
C VAL A 22 2.11 -10.77 -1.87
N GLY A 23 1.68 -11.46 -2.93
CA GLY A 23 2.11 -12.83 -3.23
C GLY A 23 3.62 -12.94 -3.46
N LEU A 24 4.18 -12.02 -4.25
CA LEU A 24 5.62 -11.93 -4.52
C LEU A 24 6.43 -11.74 -3.25
N ALA A 25 6.07 -10.78 -2.40
CA ALA A 25 6.77 -10.55 -1.15
C ALA A 25 6.71 -11.76 -0.21
N GLY A 26 5.56 -12.44 -0.14
CA GLY A 26 5.42 -13.66 0.65
C GLY A 26 6.27 -14.82 0.14
N ALA A 27 6.45 -14.97 -1.17
CA ALA A 27 7.36 -15.95 -1.74
C ALA A 27 8.82 -15.60 -1.43
N LEU A 28 9.23 -14.36 -1.70
CA LEU A 28 10.60 -13.87 -1.46
C LEU A 28 10.99 -13.94 0.02
N ASP A 29 10.09 -13.63 0.97
CA ASP A 29 10.40 -13.79 2.40
C ASP A 29 10.82 -15.24 2.70
N ARG A 30 10.08 -16.24 2.19
CA ARG A 30 10.39 -17.66 2.42
C ARG A 30 11.73 -18.07 1.79
N GLU A 31 12.00 -17.59 0.57
CA GLU A 31 13.24 -17.90 -0.15
C GLU A 31 14.47 -17.25 0.48
N LEU A 32 14.33 -16.04 1.02
CA LEU A 32 15.45 -15.21 1.48
C LEU A 32 15.66 -15.27 3.00
N ARG A 33 14.68 -15.75 3.77
CA ARG A 33 14.80 -15.89 5.23
C ARG A 33 15.97 -16.75 5.68
N PRO A 34 16.33 -17.88 5.03
CA PRO A 34 17.54 -18.64 5.36
C PRO A 34 18.85 -17.84 5.15
N LYS A 35 18.80 -16.79 4.32
CA LYS A 35 19.93 -15.88 4.06
C LYS A 35 19.96 -14.67 4.99
N GLY A 36 19.09 -14.64 6.01
CA GLY A 36 18.99 -13.53 6.95
C GLY A 36 18.33 -12.27 6.39
N VAL A 37 17.67 -12.35 5.22
CA VAL A 37 16.97 -11.22 4.60
C VAL A 37 15.46 -11.38 4.80
N ARG A 38 14.81 -10.35 5.37
CA ARG A 38 13.36 -10.28 5.58
C ARG A 38 12.72 -9.49 4.44
N VAL A 39 11.55 -9.95 3.97
CA VAL A 39 10.76 -9.21 2.98
C VAL A 39 9.38 -8.92 3.55
N MET A 40 8.98 -7.65 3.51
CA MET A 40 7.71 -7.19 4.09
C MET A 40 6.98 -6.29 3.10
N THR A 41 5.66 -6.26 3.18
CA THR A 41 4.82 -5.34 2.42
C THR A 41 4.03 -4.44 3.36
N ILE A 42 4.03 -3.15 3.07
CA ILE A 42 3.10 -2.19 3.68
C ILE A 42 1.93 -2.02 2.75
N CYS A 43 0.71 -2.11 3.29
CA CYS A 43 -0.53 -2.01 2.52
C CYS A 43 -1.37 -0.80 2.96
N PRO A 44 -1.00 0.43 2.54
CA PRO A 44 -1.73 1.63 2.96
C PRO A 44 -3.17 1.63 2.46
N GLY A 45 -4.04 2.27 3.25
CA GLY A 45 -5.38 2.68 2.84
C GLY A 45 -5.34 3.98 2.02
N GLY A 46 -6.47 4.68 1.95
CA GLY A 46 -6.52 6.02 1.37
C GLY A 46 -5.50 6.93 2.06
N THR A 47 -4.57 7.47 1.28
CA THR A 47 -3.50 8.35 1.76
C THR A 47 -3.59 9.68 1.03
N ALA A 48 -3.58 10.80 1.74
CA ALA A 48 -3.67 12.15 1.20
C ALA A 48 -2.38 12.54 0.47
N THR A 49 -2.28 12.11 -0.79
CA THR A 49 -1.18 12.45 -1.71
C THR A 49 -1.73 12.78 -3.09
N GLU A 50 -0.87 13.29 -3.94
CA GLU A 50 -1.12 13.65 -5.33
C GLU A 50 -1.47 12.42 -6.21
N PHE A 51 -1.21 11.19 -5.72
CA PHE A 51 -1.36 9.94 -6.49
C PHE A 51 -2.75 9.76 -7.12
N ALA A 52 -3.81 10.16 -6.41
CA ALA A 52 -5.19 10.00 -6.88
C ALA A 52 -5.86 11.35 -7.23
N MET A 53 -5.11 12.45 -7.24
CA MET A 53 -5.64 13.77 -7.60
C MET A 53 -6.03 13.79 -9.07
N GLY A 54 -7.27 14.18 -9.37
CA GLY A 54 -7.85 14.10 -10.72
C GLY A 54 -8.24 12.68 -11.16
N ALA A 55 -8.00 11.66 -10.34
CA ALA A 55 -8.33 10.25 -10.59
C ALA A 55 -9.16 9.69 -9.42
N GLY A 56 -10.25 10.38 -9.09
CA GLY A 56 -11.16 10.03 -7.98
C GLY A 56 -10.99 10.88 -6.72
N ARG A 57 -9.99 11.78 -6.67
CA ARG A 57 -9.86 12.80 -5.61
C ARG A 57 -9.75 14.21 -6.17
N THR A 58 -10.27 15.17 -5.42
CA THR A 58 -10.10 16.61 -5.67
C THR A 58 -9.53 17.30 -4.42
N PRO A 59 -8.86 18.47 -4.56
CA PRO A 59 -8.28 19.17 -3.41
C PRO A 59 -9.30 19.58 -2.33
N ASP A 60 -10.57 19.74 -2.73
CA ASP A 60 -11.69 20.20 -1.92
C ASP A 60 -12.67 19.07 -1.55
N MET A 61 -12.34 17.81 -1.84
CA MET A 61 -13.24 16.70 -1.54
C MET A 61 -13.43 16.52 -0.02
N PRO A 62 -14.65 16.28 0.46
CA PRO A 62 -14.89 15.95 1.88
C PRO A 62 -14.11 14.71 2.32
N GLY A 63 -13.50 14.75 3.51
CA GLY A 63 -12.80 13.61 4.12
C GLY A 63 -11.39 13.37 3.58
N LEU A 64 -10.82 14.27 2.78
CA LEU A 64 -9.42 14.18 2.35
C LEU A 64 -8.46 14.32 3.54
N ASP A 65 -8.79 15.16 4.51
CA ASP A 65 -8.08 15.40 5.76
C ASP A 65 -8.21 14.25 6.76
N GLU A 66 -9.24 13.41 6.62
CA GLU A 66 -9.43 12.18 7.40
C GLU A 66 -8.61 10.99 6.86
N MET A 67 -8.01 11.11 5.67
CA MET A 67 -7.14 10.07 5.12
C MET A 67 -5.79 10.01 5.84
N MET A 68 -5.07 8.89 5.65
CA MET A 68 -3.70 8.78 6.17
C MET A 68 -2.81 9.85 5.56
N SER A 69 -1.86 10.39 6.33
CA SER A 69 -0.80 11.22 5.77
C SER A 69 0.34 10.35 5.19
N ALA A 70 1.20 10.95 4.37
CA ALA A 70 2.40 10.28 3.87
C ALA A 70 3.35 9.87 5.02
N GLU A 71 3.41 10.69 6.07
CA GLU A 71 4.19 10.46 7.28
C GLU A 71 3.68 9.21 8.02
N ASN A 72 2.35 9.00 8.10
CA ASN A 72 1.81 7.77 8.72
C ASN A 72 2.28 6.51 7.97
N VAL A 73 2.39 6.57 6.64
CA VAL A 73 2.92 5.45 5.83
C VAL A 73 4.42 5.28 6.08
N ALA A 74 5.18 6.38 6.15
CA ALA A 74 6.60 6.35 6.43
C ALA A 74 6.90 5.76 7.82
N ASP A 75 6.14 6.15 8.84
CA ASP A 75 6.26 5.64 10.21
C ASP A 75 6.00 4.13 10.28
N ALA A 76 5.02 3.63 9.52
CA ALA A 76 4.76 2.20 9.42
C ALA A 76 5.94 1.44 8.80
N ILE A 77 6.59 2.01 7.78
CA ILE A 77 7.81 1.44 7.18
C ILE A 77 8.94 1.41 8.22
N VAL A 78 9.22 2.52 8.90
CA VAL A 78 10.28 2.59 9.91
C VAL A 78 10.02 1.62 11.06
N THR A 79 8.77 1.45 11.46
CA THR A 79 8.38 0.54 12.55
C THR A 79 8.76 -0.92 12.25
N VAL A 80 8.56 -1.38 11.01
CA VAL A 80 8.84 -2.79 10.65
C VAL A 80 10.32 -3.06 10.32
N LEU A 81 11.12 -2.00 10.16
CA LEU A 81 12.57 -2.07 9.98
C LEU A 81 13.33 -2.21 11.30
N ARG A 82 12.70 -1.83 12.42
CA ARG A 82 13.25 -2.03 13.78
C ARG A 82 13.04 -3.46 14.25
#